data_AF-A0A819I1Q5-F1
#
_entry.id   AF-A0A819I1Q5-F1
#
_cell.length_a   1.000
_cell.length_b   1.000
_cell.length_c   1.000
_cell.angle_alpha   90.00
_cell.angle_beta   90.00
_cell.angle_gamma   90.00
#
_symmetry.space_group_name_H-M   'P 1'
#
loop_
_entity.id
_entity.type
_entity.pdbx_description
1 polymer ?
#
loop_
_entity_poly.entity_id
_entity_poly.type
_entity_poly.pdbx_seq_one_letter_code
_entity_poly.pdbx_strand_id
1 'polypeptide(L)'
;MAFNIQAMPYITTLDSYHRMDNSEMQREFLTIDADRQRQITYLTSELLKATHRFNLRGAIEFICERIKSLSSSSTSHSSPISTNVIDKPMHMLLNDHEFYHELSQAALLNQIVFNDIQRSMMGLYHSLSTYFHSQQTSENIVIDARLLVPSEQFVIGVLFKRFNIPSIYIDKEGNMAMFPYNLKDTSYGQ
;
A
#
# COMPACT_ATOMS: atom_id res chain seq x y z
N MET A 1 10.52 -32.52 13.58
CA MET A 1 9.87 -32.08 12.33
C MET A 1 10.91 -31.30 11.54
N ALA A 2 11.43 -31.88 10.46
CA ALA A 2 12.51 -31.30 9.69
C ALA A 2 11.94 -30.36 8.62
N PHE A 3 12.44 -29.12 8.58
CA PHE A 3 12.15 -28.17 7.51
C PHE A 3 12.93 -28.58 6.27
N ASN A 4 12.21 -29.06 5.25
CA ASN A 4 12.77 -29.32 3.93
C ASN A 4 12.74 -28.00 3.13
N ILE A 5 13.81 -27.22 3.19
CA ILE A 5 14.00 -26.03 2.36
C ILE A 5 14.60 -26.53 1.04
N GLN A 6 13.73 -26.74 0.06
CA GLN A 6 14.14 -27.03 -1.30
C GLN A 6 14.75 -25.74 -1.88
N ALA A 7 16.08 -25.69 -1.92
CA ALA A 7 16.82 -24.59 -2.54
C ALA A 7 16.48 -24.53 -4.03
N MET A 8 15.90 -23.42 -4.46
CA MET A 8 15.69 -23.10 -5.88
C MET A 8 17.05 -22.88 -6.55
N PRO A 9 17.38 -23.58 -7.65
CA PRO A 9 18.64 -23.38 -8.35
C PRO A 9 18.58 -22.09 -9.17
N TYR A 10 19.03 -20.98 -8.60
CA TYR A 10 19.39 -19.78 -9.37
C TYR A 10 20.82 -19.92 -9.89
N ILE A 11 21.00 -20.77 -10.90
CA ILE A 11 22.15 -20.66 -11.82
C ILE A 11 21.60 -20.86 -13.23
N THR A 12 20.98 -19.81 -13.77
CA THR A 12 20.79 -19.69 -15.22
C THR A 12 22.04 -19.00 -15.76
N THR A 13 22.83 -19.80 -16.46
CA THR A 13 24.06 -19.46 -17.17
C THR A 13 23.92 -18.20 -18.04
N LEU A 14 24.88 -17.27 -17.93
CA LEU A 14 24.99 -16.08 -18.79
C LEU A 14 24.98 -16.40 -20.31
N ASP A 15 25.23 -17.66 -20.71
CA ASP A 15 25.26 -18.10 -22.10
C ASP A 15 23.87 -18.20 -22.78
N SER A 16 22.76 -18.25 -22.04
CA SER A 16 21.41 -18.37 -22.64
C SER A 16 20.81 -17.05 -23.12
N TYR A 17 21.28 -15.91 -22.61
CA TYR A 17 20.80 -14.58 -23.01
C TYR A 17 21.27 -14.14 -24.40
N HIS A 18 22.28 -14.81 -24.97
CA HIS A 18 22.86 -14.40 -26.25
C HIS A 18 22.07 -14.86 -27.49
N ARG A 19 20.98 -15.64 -27.30
CA ARG A 19 20.14 -16.18 -28.38
C ARG A 19 18.65 -15.83 -28.30
N MET A 20 18.19 -15.12 -27.27
CA MET A 20 16.78 -14.75 -27.15
C MET A 20 16.49 -13.49 -27.96
N ASP A 21 15.41 -13.53 -28.75
CA ASP A 21 14.89 -12.33 -29.39
C ASP A 21 14.38 -11.35 -28.33
N ASN A 22 14.43 -10.05 -28.64
CA ASN A 22 14.05 -8.96 -27.76
C ASN A 22 12.59 -9.11 -27.26
N SER A 23 11.72 -9.73 -28.07
CA SER A 23 10.33 -10.03 -27.72
C SER A 23 10.17 -11.12 -26.65
N GLU A 24 11.06 -12.11 -26.60
CA GLU A 24 11.06 -13.17 -25.60
C GLU A 24 11.64 -12.66 -24.27
N MET A 25 12.70 -11.84 -24.34
CA MET A 25 13.30 -11.20 -23.16
C MET A 25 12.29 -10.29 -22.44
N GLN A 26 11.49 -9.53 -23.19
CA GLN A 26 10.42 -8.69 -22.61
C GLN A 26 9.35 -9.52 -21.91
N ARG A 27 8.93 -10.65 -22.49
CA ARG A 27 7.92 -11.53 -21.86
C ARG A 27 8.44 -12.16 -20.58
N GLU A 28 9.67 -12.66 -20.59
CA GLU A 28 10.28 -13.27 -19.41
C GLU A 28 10.41 -12.24 -18.28
N PHE A 29 10.84 -11.02 -18.58
CA PHE A 29 10.91 -9.93 -17.60
C PHE A 29 9.55 -9.62 -16.97
N LEU A 30 8.49 -9.51 -17.78
CA LEU A 30 7.12 -9.29 -17.29
C LEU A 30 6.63 -10.43 -16.38
N THR A 31 6.98 -11.68 -16.70
CA THR A 31 6.61 -12.82 -15.84
C THR A 31 7.33 -12.82 -14.50
N ILE A 32 8.63 -12.50 -14.50
CA ILE A 32 9.43 -12.40 -13.27
C ILE A 32 8.88 -11.31 -12.37
N ASP A 33 8.54 -10.15 -12.93
CA ASP A 33 7.98 -9.05 -12.14
C ASP A 33 6.58 -9.38 -11.60
N ALA A 34 5.74 -10.06 -12.38
CA ALA A 34 4.43 -10.53 -11.91
C ALA A 34 4.56 -11.51 -10.74
N ASP A 35 5.50 -12.46 -10.81
CA ASP A 35 5.72 -13.44 -9.75
C ASP A 35 6.34 -12.81 -8.48
N ARG A 36 7.26 -11.85 -8.65
CA ARG A 36 7.77 -11.04 -7.53
C ARG A 36 6.64 -10.27 -6.83
N GLN A 37 5.76 -9.65 -7.61
CA GLN A 37 4.64 -8.89 -7.04
C GLN A 37 3.67 -9.79 -6.27
N ARG A 38 3.40 -11.00 -6.78
CA ARG A 38 2.62 -12.02 -6.04
C ARG A 38 3.29 -12.41 -4.73
N GLN A 39 4.60 -12.62 -4.74
CA GLN A 39 5.36 -12.98 -3.54
C GLN A 39 5.34 -11.87 -2.49
N ILE A 40 5.52 -10.61 -2.89
CA ILE A 40 5.42 -9.45 -1.99
C ILE A 40 4.03 -9.38 -1.37
N THR A 41 2.98 -9.52 -2.19
CA THR A 41 1.58 -9.46 -1.73
C THR A 41 1.28 -10.55 -0.70
N TYR A 42 1.75 -11.78 -0.95
CA TYR A 42 1.61 -12.89 -0.02
C TYR A 42 2.32 -12.61 1.31
N LEU A 43 3.60 -12.21 1.26
CA LEU A 43 4.38 -11.94 2.47
C LEU A 43 3.81 -10.78 3.29
N THR A 44 3.34 -9.71 2.64
CA THR A 44 2.68 -8.59 3.33
C THR A 44 1.41 -9.05 4.06
N SER A 45 0.59 -9.90 3.42
CA SER A 45 -0.61 -10.46 4.05
C SER A 45 -0.28 -11.24 5.31
N GLU A 46 0.70 -12.15 5.22
CA GLU A 46 1.11 -13.00 6.33
C GLU A 46 1.71 -12.20 7.48
N LEU A 47 2.47 -11.15 7.17
CA LEU A 47 3.01 -10.23 8.19
C LEU A 47 1.89 -9.47 8.93
N LEU A 48 0.89 -8.98 8.20
CA LEU A 48 -0.25 -8.28 8.80
C LEU A 48 -1.08 -9.22 9.69
N LYS A 49 -1.29 -10.48 9.28
CA LYS A 49 -1.93 -11.51 10.12
C LYS A 49 -1.12 -11.81 11.38
N ALA A 50 0.18 -12.08 11.22
CA ALA A 50 1.08 -12.43 12.32
C ALA A 50 1.21 -11.31 13.37
N THR A 51 1.02 -10.05 12.96
CA THR A 51 1.08 -8.88 13.84
C THR A 51 -0.28 -8.41 14.34
N HIS A 52 -1.36 -9.18 14.12
CA HIS A 52 -2.74 -8.82 14.47
C HIS A 52 -3.23 -7.50 13.81
N ARG A 53 -2.68 -7.15 12.65
CA ARG A 53 -2.96 -5.93 11.87
C ARG A 53 -3.76 -6.21 10.59
N PHE A 54 -4.66 -7.18 10.64
CA PHE A 54 -5.32 -7.71 9.45
C PHE A 54 -6.63 -7.00 9.05
N ASN A 55 -6.98 -5.90 9.71
CA ASN A 55 -8.10 -5.05 9.33
C ASN A 55 -7.62 -3.67 8.86
N LEU A 56 -8.54 -2.83 8.38
CA LEU A 56 -8.22 -1.53 7.80
C LEU A 56 -7.46 -0.62 8.78
N ARG A 57 -7.84 -0.61 10.07
CA ARG A 57 -7.13 0.11 11.13
C ARG A 57 -5.70 -0.40 11.31
N GLY A 58 -5.54 -1.72 11.46
CA GLY A 58 -4.24 -2.36 11.63
C GLY A 58 -3.31 -2.14 10.43
N ALA A 59 -3.85 -2.14 9.22
CA ALA A 59 -3.10 -1.84 8.01
C ALA A 59 -2.57 -0.39 8.00
N ILE A 60 -3.38 0.58 8.42
CA ILE A 60 -2.91 1.97 8.58
C ILE A 60 -1.85 2.08 9.68
N GLU A 61 -2.00 1.38 10.81
CA GLU A 61 -0.95 1.32 11.83
C GLU A 61 0.36 0.75 11.29
N PHE A 62 0.30 -0.31 10.47
CA PHE A 62 1.46 -0.87 9.80
C PHE A 62 2.15 0.15 8.88
N ILE A 63 1.39 0.90 8.09
CA ILE A 63 1.93 1.97 7.23
C ILE A 63 2.61 3.05 8.08
N CYS A 64 1.94 3.51 9.14
CA CYS A 64 2.51 4.51 10.04
C CYS A 64 3.84 4.05 10.63
N GLU A 65 3.95 2.80 11.08
CA GLU A 65 5.22 2.23 11.57
C GLU A 65 6.28 2.13 10.46
N ARG A 66 5.88 1.77 9.23
CA ARG A 66 6.80 1.71 8.09
C ARG A 66 7.38 3.10 7.77
N ILE A 67 6.55 4.13 7.70
CA ILE A 67 6.99 5.53 7.48
C ILE A 67 7.95 5.96 8.58
N LYS A 68 7.63 5.70 9.85
CA LYS A 68 8.52 6.02 10.98
C LYS A 68 9.87 5.33 10.83
N SER A 69 9.88 4.04 10.50
CA SER A 69 11.11 3.25 10.34
C SER A 69 12.03 3.74 9.22
N LEU A 70 11.44 4.26 8.13
CA LEU A 70 12.17 4.87 7.01
C LEU A 70 12.73 6.25 7.37
N SER A 71 12.13 6.90 8.34
CA SER A 71 12.48 8.27 8.73
C SER A 71 13.48 8.31 9.88
N SER A 72 13.50 7.29 10.76
CA SER A 72 14.46 7.20 11.87
C SER A 72 15.89 6.86 11.44
N SER A 73 16.14 6.58 10.16
CA SER A 73 17.49 6.58 9.57
C SER A 73 18.02 7.98 9.19
N SER A 74 17.20 9.02 9.30
CA SER A 74 17.57 10.40 8.98
C SER A 74 17.31 11.29 10.21
N THR A 75 18.37 11.89 10.72
CA THR A 75 18.47 12.52 12.04
C THR A 75 17.43 13.64 12.30
N SER A 76 16.92 13.61 13.53
CA SER A 76 16.20 14.64 14.30
C SER A 76 16.22 16.09 13.78
N HIS A 77 15.04 16.71 13.64
CA HIS A 77 14.76 18.06 14.15
C HIS A 77 13.27 18.23 14.49
N SER A 78 13.05 18.89 15.62
CA SER A 78 11.78 19.18 16.27
C SER A 78 10.90 20.17 15.50
N SER A 79 9.60 19.91 15.44
CA SER A 79 8.56 20.91 15.21
C SER A 79 7.21 20.42 15.74
N PRO A 80 6.27 21.35 15.98
CA PRO A 80 5.50 21.41 17.23
C PRO A 80 4.41 20.35 17.30
N ILE A 81 3.98 20.12 18.54
CA ILE A 81 2.97 19.18 19.00
C ILE A 81 1.72 19.25 18.09
N SER A 82 1.66 18.35 17.11
CA SER A 82 0.41 17.99 16.45
C SER A 82 -0.29 16.98 17.36
N THR A 83 -1.56 17.23 17.63
CA THR A 83 -2.35 16.66 18.73
C THR A 83 -2.70 15.19 18.59
N ASN A 84 -2.08 14.42 17.70
CA ASN A 84 -2.06 12.96 17.78
C ASN A 84 -0.75 12.41 17.23
N VAL A 85 -0.05 11.60 18.04
CA VAL A 85 1.20 10.89 17.67
C VAL A 85 1.05 10.02 16.40
N ILE A 86 -0.20 9.72 16.02
CA ILE A 86 -0.58 8.83 14.93
C ILE A 86 -0.74 9.56 13.60
N ASP A 87 -0.94 10.88 13.61
CA ASP A 87 -1.11 11.68 12.39
C ASP A 87 0.23 12.21 11.86
N LYS A 88 1.27 12.20 12.70
CA LYS A 88 2.63 12.62 12.35
C LYS A 88 3.21 11.86 11.15
N PRO A 89 3.11 10.52 11.03
CA PRO A 89 3.59 9.79 9.86
C PRO A 89 2.90 10.23 8.57
N MET A 90 1.59 10.50 8.61
CA MET A 90 0.84 10.96 7.44
C MET A 90 1.28 12.37 7.01
N HIS A 91 1.52 13.26 7.98
CA HIS A 91 2.15 14.56 7.71
C HIS A 91 3.54 14.43 7.07
N MET A 92 4.36 13.51 7.55
CA MET A 92 5.70 13.27 7.00
C MET A 92 5.61 12.80 5.55
N LEU A 93 4.69 11.89 5.26
CA LEU A 93 4.47 11.41 3.91
C LEU A 93 3.95 12.52 2.97
N LEU A 94 3.08 13.41 3.45
CA LEU A 94 2.62 14.58 2.68
C LEU A 94 3.72 15.62 2.42
N ASN A 95 4.79 15.64 3.24
CA ASN A 95 5.95 16.50 3.03
C ASN A 95 7.01 15.86 2.11
N ASP A 96 6.87 14.58 1.78
CA ASP A 96 7.70 13.93 0.77
C ASP A 96 7.30 14.44 -0.62
N HIS A 97 8.23 15.08 -1.31
CA HIS A 97 7.93 15.78 -2.56
C HIS A 97 7.45 14.83 -3.67
N GLU A 98 8.05 13.64 -3.74
CA GLU A 98 7.69 12.64 -4.73
C GLU A 98 6.27 12.11 -4.46
N PHE A 99 6.00 11.68 -3.23
CA PHE A 99 4.66 11.23 -2.85
C PHE A 99 3.61 12.33 -3.04
N TYR A 100 3.90 13.57 -2.64
CA TYR A 100 2.99 14.69 -2.83
C TYR A 100 2.66 14.90 -4.31
N HIS A 101 3.68 14.87 -5.17
CA HIS A 101 3.50 15.00 -6.61
C HIS A 101 2.66 13.83 -7.17
N GLU A 102 2.96 12.59 -6.81
CA GLU A 102 2.17 11.42 -7.22
C GLU A 102 0.71 11.51 -6.76
N LEU A 103 0.49 11.82 -5.49
CA LEU A 103 -0.84 11.93 -4.89
C LEU A 103 -1.66 13.05 -5.55
N SER A 104 -1.04 14.21 -5.82
CA SER A 104 -1.72 15.33 -6.47
C SER A 104 -2.06 15.04 -7.93
N GLN A 105 -1.19 14.36 -8.67
CA GLN A 105 -1.48 13.92 -10.04
C GLN A 105 -2.60 12.89 -10.07
N ALA A 106 -2.55 11.89 -9.18
CA ALA A 106 -3.62 10.91 -9.06
C ALA A 106 -4.96 11.56 -8.65
N ALA A 107 -4.93 12.53 -7.74
CA ALA A 107 -6.11 13.29 -7.35
C ALA A 107 -6.76 14.02 -8.55
N LEU A 108 -5.93 14.69 -9.35
CA LEU A 108 -6.37 15.40 -10.54
C LEU A 108 -7.02 14.46 -11.58
N LEU A 109 -6.39 13.30 -11.83
CA LEU A 109 -6.91 12.29 -12.76
C LEU A 109 -8.29 11.76 -12.33
N ASN A 110 -8.50 11.65 -11.02
CA ASN A 110 -9.75 11.16 -10.45
C ASN A 110 -10.76 12.27 -10.11
N GLN A 111 -10.46 13.53 -10.47
CA GLN A 111 -11.29 14.71 -10.21
C GLN A 111 -11.66 14.89 -8.73
N ILE A 112 -10.72 14.56 -7.83
CA ILE A 112 -10.90 14.71 -6.38
C ILE A 112 -10.21 15.98 -5.92
N VAL A 113 -10.91 16.78 -5.11
CA VAL A 113 -10.36 18.00 -4.52
C VAL A 113 -9.22 17.66 -3.57
N PHE A 114 -8.02 18.16 -3.86
CA PHE A 114 -6.81 17.83 -3.09
C PHE A 114 -6.89 18.20 -1.60
N ASN A 115 -7.60 19.28 -1.27
CA ASN A 115 -7.83 19.67 0.12
C ASN A 115 -8.62 18.60 0.91
N ASP A 116 -9.57 17.92 0.27
CA ASP A 116 -10.33 16.84 0.90
C ASP A 116 -9.45 15.59 1.09
N ILE A 117 -8.53 15.33 0.16
CA ILE A 117 -7.51 14.27 0.30
C ILE A 117 -6.61 14.55 1.49
N GLN A 118 -6.07 15.77 1.62
CA GLN A 118 -5.23 16.15 2.77
C GLN A 118 -6.01 15.99 4.07
N ARG A 119 -7.25 16.48 4.14
CA ARG A 119 -8.11 16.31 5.33
C ARG A 119 -8.36 14.84 5.64
N SER A 120 -8.70 14.02 4.65
CA SER A 120 -8.92 12.58 4.83
C SER A 120 -7.66 11.86 5.28
N MET A 121 -6.49 12.22 4.74
CA MET A 121 -5.21 11.63 5.14
C MET A 121 -4.84 11.97 6.60
N MET A 122 -5.15 13.19 7.03
CA MET A 122 -4.93 13.64 8.40
C MET A 122 -5.95 13.07 9.40
N GLY A 123 -7.19 12.81 8.96
CA GLY A 123 -8.26 12.26 9.81
C GLY A 123 -8.38 10.74 9.76
N LEU A 124 -7.59 10.06 8.91
CA LEU A 124 -7.84 8.68 8.51
C LEU A 124 -7.88 7.72 9.70
N TYR A 125 -6.93 7.85 10.62
CA TYR A 125 -6.89 6.98 11.79
C TYR A 125 -8.11 7.18 12.70
N HIS A 126 -8.56 8.42 12.87
CA HIS A 126 -9.75 8.72 13.67
C HIS A 126 -11.01 8.13 13.03
N SER A 127 -11.20 8.35 11.71
CA SER A 127 -12.31 7.77 10.96
C SER A 127 -12.34 6.24 11.13
N LEU A 128 -11.21 5.57 10.89
CA LEU A 128 -11.12 4.11 10.96
C LEU A 128 -11.26 3.55 12.37
N SER A 129 -10.84 4.30 13.39
CA SER A 129 -11.03 3.90 14.78
C SER A 129 -12.53 3.82 15.13
N THR A 130 -13.35 4.72 14.61
CA THR A 130 -14.80 4.71 14.88
C THR A 130 -15.51 3.54 14.18
N TYR A 131 -15.10 3.17 12.97
CA TYR A 131 -15.83 2.19 12.15
C TYR A 131 -15.45 0.72 12.39
N PHE A 132 -14.23 0.42 12.84
CA PHE A 132 -13.67 -0.95 12.75
C PHE A 132 -13.34 -1.62 14.08
N HIS A 133 -14.03 -1.28 15.18
CA HIS A 133 -13.79 -1.90 16.50
C HIS A 133 -14.11 -3.41 16.60
N SER A 134 -14.73 -4.03 15.59
CA SER A 134 -15.21 -5.41 15.71
C SER A 134 -15.06 -6.30 14.47
N GLN A 135 -14.57 -5.79 13.32
CA GLN A 135 -14.42 -6.62 12.13
C GLN A 135 -13.06 -7.33 12.14
N GLN A 136 -13.03 -8.53 12.72
CA GLN A 136 -12.04 -9.53 12.34
C GLN A 136 -12.49 -10.12 11.01
N THR A 137 -12.07 -9.52 9.90
CA THR A 137 -12.15 -10.23 8.62
C THR A 137 -11.05 -11.29 8.62
N SER A 138 -11.40 -12.54 8.34
CA SER A 138 -10.45 -13.66 8.45
C SER A 138 -9.49 -13.76 7.27
N GLU A 139 -9.85 -13.18 6.11
CA GLU A 139 -9.16 -13.48 4.85
C GLU A 139 -8.67 -12.30 4.02
N ASN A 140 -9.26 -11.10 4.13
CA ASN A 140 -8.77 -9.89 3.43
C ASN A 140 -9.06 -8.59 4.19
N ILE A 141 -8.24 -7.57 3.93
CA ILE A 141 -8.55 -6.19 4.32
C ILE A 141 -9.56 -5.63 3.32
N VAL A 142 -10.61 -4.96 3.81
CA VAL A 142 -11.74 -4.49 2.99
C VAL A 142 -11.78 -2.97 2.98
N ILE A 143 -11.81 -2.37 1.78
CA ILE A 143 -12.16 -0.97 1.55
C ILE A 143 -13.66 -0.95 1.17
N ASP A 144 -14.52 -0.58 2.11
CA ASP A 144 -15.97 -0.60 1.93
C ASP A 144 -16.52 0.80 1.62
N ALA A 145 -17.03 1.00 0.41
CA ALA A 145 -17.53 2.28 -0.07
C ALA A 145 -18.83 2.74 0.62
N ARG A 146 -19.48 1.85 1.38
CA ARG A 146 -20.67 2.19 2.19
C ARG A 146 -20.28 2.86 3.51
N LEU A 147 -19.04 2.67 3.96
CA LEU A 147 -18.55 3.17 5.26
C LEU A 147 -17.64 4.39 5.12
N LEU A 148 -17.02 4.57 3.96
CA LEU A 148 -15.98 5.57 3.72
C LEU A 148 -16.46 6.62 2.73
N VAL A 149 -16.07 7.88 2.93
CA VAL A 149 -16.31 8.91 1.90
C VAL A 149 -15.32 8.75 0.73
N PRO A 150 -15.62 9.26 -0.48
CA PRO A 150 -14.76 9.06 -1.65
C PRO A 150 -13.29 9.45 -1.47
N SER A 151 -13.00 10.53 -0.75
CA SER A 151 -11.62 10.96 -0.47
C SER A 151 -10.88 10.00 0.46
N GLU A 152 -11.56 9.38 1.43
CA GLU A 152 -10.98 8.35 2.29
C GLU A 152 -10.72 7.06 1.52
N GLN A 153 -11.70 6.61 0.71
CA GLN A 153 -11.53 5.45 -0.18
C GLN A 153 -10.29 5.64 -1.07
N PHE A 154 -10.16 6.80 -1.69
CA PHE A 154 -9.03 7.15 -2.56
C PHE A 154 -7.70 7.13 -1.80
N VAL A 155 -7.60 7.83 -0.65
CA VAL A 155 -6.37 7.90 0.15
C VAL A 155 -5.93 6.51 0.60
N ILE A 156 -6.87 5.68 1.08
CA ILE A 156 -6.56 4.30 1.49
C ILE A 156 -6.02 3.51 0.31
N GLY A 157 -6.65 3.61 -0.86
CA GLY A 157 -6.16 2.94 -2.06
C GLY A 157 -4.75 3.35 -2.47
N VAL A 158 -4.46 4.66 -2.46
CA VAL A 158 -3.10 5.17 -2.75
C VAL A 158 -2.09 4.60 -1.76
N LEU A 159 -2.40 4.66 -0.47
CA LEU A 159 -1.55 4.13 0.59
C LEU A 159 -1.32 2.62 0.42
N PHE A 160 -2.38 1.86 0.20
CA PHE A 160 -2.28 0.40 0.06
C PHE A 160 -1.51 0.00 -1.19
N LYS A 161 -1.70 0.73 -2.31
CA LYS A 161 -0.88 0.52 -3.51
C LYS A 161 0.60 0.80 -3.22
N ARG A 162 0.93 1.94 -2.63
CA ARG A 162 2.33 2.35 -2.33
C ARG A 162 3.04 1.39 -1.38
N PHE A 163 2.33 0.88 -0.38
CA PHE A 163 2.89 -0.03 0.62
C PHE A 163 2.63 -1.51 0.32
N ASN A 164 2.15 -1.84 -0.89
CA ASN A 164 1.84 -3.20 -1.33
C ASN A 164 0.94 -3.97 -0.34
N ILE A 165 -0.08 -3.30 0.20
CA ILE A 165 -1.05 -3.90 1.11
C ILE A 165 -2.19 -4.51 0.28
N PRO A 166 -2.39 -5.83 0.34
CA PRO A 166 -3.50 -6.48 -0.33
C PRO A 166 -4.82 -6.07 0.30
N SER A 167 -5.78 -5.76 -0.57
CA SER A 167 -7.13 -5.42 -0.14
C SER A 167 -8.14 -5.75 -1.24
N ILE A 168 -9.40 -5.85 -0.83
CA ILE A 168 -10.55 -5.93 -1.73
C ILE A 168 -11.39 -4.66 -1.60
N TYR A 169 -12.05 -4.29 -2.69
CA TYR A 169 -12.98 -3.16 -2.71
C TYR A 169 -14.42 -3.66 -2.77
N ILE A 170 -15.27 -3.06 -1.93
CA ILE A 170 -16.72 -3.27 -1.95
C ILE A 170 -17.37 -1.96 -2.39
N ASP A 171 -18.22 -2.01 -3.42
CA ASP A 171 -18.96 -0.86 -3.95
C ASP A 171 -20.09 -0.40 -3.01
N LYS A 172 -20.83 0.63 -3.41
CA LYS A 172 -21.92 1.20 -2.59
C LYS A 172 -23.11 0.25 -2.47
N GLU A 173 -23.24 -0.66 -3.41
CA GLU A 173 -24.27 -1.69 -3.48
C GLU A 173 -23.91 -2.91 -2.61
N GLY A 174 -22.67 -2.99 -2.12
CA GLY A 174 -22.18 -4.07 -1.27
C GLY A 174 -21.55 -5.23 -2.04
N ASN A 175 -21.26 -5.06 -3.32
CA ASN A 175 -20.64 -6.09 -4.16
C ASN A 175 -19.13 -5.92 -4.20
N MET A 176 -18.41 -7.04 -4.34
CA MET A 176 -16.98 -7.00 -4.66
C MET A 176 -16.79 -6.43 -6.06
N ALA A 177 -16.00 -5.38 -6.17
CA ALA A 177 -15.78 -4.67 -7.43
C ALA A 177 -14.31 -4.30 -7.61
N MET A 178 -13.96 -3.86 -8.82
CA MET A 178 -12.65 -3.24 -9.05
C MET A 178 -12.56 -1.90 -8.34
N PHE A 179 -11.38 -1.59 -7.81
CA PHE A 179 -11.12 -0.30 -7.18
C PHE A 179 -11.34 0.82 -8.22
N PRO A 180 -12.20 1.82 -7.96
CA PRO A 180 -12.72 2.71 -9.00
C PRO A 180 -11.79 3.86 -9.35
N TYR A 181 -10.62 3.96 -8.71
CA TYR A 181 -9.70 5.07 -8.91
C TYR A 181 -8.51 4.68 -9.76
N ASN A 182 -8.15 5.58 -10.67
CA ASN A 182 -6.93 5.44 -11.47
C ASN A 182 -5.73 5.86 -10.64
N LEU A 183 -5.11 4.87 -10.02
CA LEU A 183 -3.81 4.99 -9.41
C LEU A 183 -2.81 4.59 -10.51
N LYS A 184 -2.19 5.55 -11.21
CA LYS A 184 -0.99 5.24 -12.01
C LYS A 184 0.02 4.48 -11.13
N ASP A 185 0.98 3.80 -11.73
CA ASP A 185 2.02 3.14 -10.94
C ASP A 185 2.79 4.20 -10.13
N THR A 186 2.35 4.39 -8.89
CA THR A 186 3.09 5.02 -7.81
C THR A 186 4.17 4.03 -7.41
N SER A 187 5.10 3.78 -8.33
CA SER A 187 6.19 2.83 -8.17
C SER A 187 7.36 3.56 -7.54
N TYR A 188 7.61 3.29 -6.26
CA TYR A 188 8.88 3.64 -5.64
C TYR A 188 9.82 2.44 -5.76
N GLY A 189 10.95 2.62 -6.45
CA GLY A 189 12.06 1.66 -6.47
C GLY A 189 12.71 1.43 -7.84
N GLN A 190 13.43 2.43 -8.35
CA GLN A 190 14.72 2.22 -9.03
C GLN A 190 15.75 3.19 -8.45
#